data_AF-A0A975QSN5-F1
#
_entry.id   AF-A0A975QSN5-F1
#
_cell.length_a   1.000
_cell.length_b   1.000
_cell.length_c   1.000
_cell.angle_alpha   90.00
_cell.angle_beta   90.00
_cell.angle_gamma   90.00
#
_symmetry.space_group_name_H-M   'P 1'
#
loop_
_entity.id
_entity.type
_entity.pdbx_description
1 polymer ?
#
loop_
_entity_poly.entity_id
_entity_poly.type
_entity_poly.pdbx_seq_one_letter_code
_entity_poly.pdbx_strand_id
1 'polypeptide(L)' 'MLDYAVKLTKNNKKITRIDIEILRNEGFNDKDNFDINQVVAYFNYVNRVVNGLGVELEKNI' A
#
# COMPACT_ATOMS: atom_id res chain seq x y z
N MET A 1 -6.75 2.77 8.26
CA MET A 1 -5.83 3.03 7.12
C MET A 1 -4.60 2.10 7.12
N LEU A 2 -3.76 2.11 8.16
CA LEU A 2 -2.51 1.34 8.13
C LEU A 2 -2.72 -0.18 8.12
N ASP A 3 -3.76 -0.70 8.77
CA ASP A 3 -4.09 -2.13 8.68
C ASP A 3 -4.43 -2.58 7.25
N TYR A 4 -5.15 -1.73 6.50
CA TYR A 4 -5.38 -1.94 5.07
C TYR A 4 -4.05 -1.97 4.31
N ALA A 5 -3.15 -1.03 4.57
CA ALA A 5 -1.84 -0.98 3.94
C ALA A 5 -1.03 -2.27 4.22
N VAL A 6 -1.00 -2.72 5.48
CA VAL A 6 -0.33 -3.97 5.89
C VAL A 6 -0.93 -5.17 5.17
N LYS A 7 -2.26 -5.26 5.12
CA LYS A 7 -2.97 -6.36 4.45
C LYS A 7 -2.72 -6.36 2.94
N LEU A 8 -2.75 -5.19 2.29
CA LEU A 8 -2.48 -5.03 0.87
C LEU A 8 -1.02 -5.40 0.55
N THR A 9 -0.07 -5.11 1.43
CA THR A 9 1.33 -5.49 1.25
C THR A 9 1.59 -6.99 1.44
N LYS A 10 1.05 -7.59 2.51
CA LYS A 10 1.36 -8.98 2.87
C LYS A 10 0.43 -10.02 2.24
N ASN A 11 -0.82 -9.66 1.99
CA ASN A 11 -1.90 -10.56 1.62
C ASN A 11 -2.86 -9.94 0.60
N ASN A 12 -2.36 -9.27 -0.45
CA ASN A 12 -3.20 -8.57 -1.44
C ASN A 12 -4.34 -9.42 -2.01
N LYS A 13 -4.14 -10.72 -2.23
CA LYS A 13 -5.16 -11.66 -2.73
C LYS A 13 -6.36 -11.85 -1.78
N LYS A 14 -6.22 -11.47 -0.51
CA LYS A 14 -7.26 -11.53 0.53
C LYS A 14 -7.97 -10.21 0.74
N ILE A 15 -7.66 -9.18 -0.04
CA ILE A 15 -8.40 -7.91 0.00
C ILE A 15 -9.82 -8.16 -0.51
N THR A 16 -10.81 -7.69 0.23
CA THR A 16 -12.23 -7.79 -0.12
C THR A 16 -12.91 -6.43 0.04
N ARG A 17 -14.18 -6.35 -0.35
CA ARG A 17 -15.00 -5.15 -0.19
C ARG A 17 -15.11 -4.70 1.28
N ILE A 18 -15.06 -5.63 2.23
CA ILE A 18 -15.14 -5.35 3.67
C ILE A 18 -13.97 -4.45 4.10
N ASP A 19 -12.78 -4.63 3.52
CA ASP A 19 -11.63 -3.80 3.86
C ASP A 19 -11.83 -2.33 3.46
N ILE A 20 -12.58 -2.09 2.36
CA ILE A 20 -12.94 -0.74 1.91
C ILE A 20 -14.06 -0.16 2.77
N GLU A 21 -15.04 -0.99 3.17
CA GLU A 21 -16.12 -0.57 4.07
C GLU A 21 -15.59 -0.18 5.45
N ILE A 22 -14.58 -0.88 5.97
CA ILE A 22 -13.89 -0.48 7.20
C ILE A 22 -13.27 0.92 7.04
N LEU A 23 -12.57 1.20 5.93
CA LEU A 23 -12.03 2.54 5.70
C LEU A 23 -13.13 3.61 5.61
N ARG A 24 -14.25 3.31 4.94
CA ARG A 24 -15.39 4.22 4.87
C ARG A 24 -16.00 4.51 6.25
N ASN A 25 -16.09 3.50 7.12
CA ASN A 25 -16.58 3.67 8.49
C ASN A 25 -15.67 4.57 9.34
N GLU A 26 -14.37 4.63 9.01
CA GLU A 26 -13.40 5.56 9.61
C GLU A 26 -13.42 6.96 8.97
N GLY A 27 -14.34 7.22 8.04
CA GLY A 27 -14.55 8.53 7.42
C GLY A 27 -13.81 8.76 6.10
N PHE A 28 -13.11 7.75 5.55
CA PHE A 28 -12.45 7.87 4.24
C PHE A 28 -13.47 7.77 3.11
N ASN A 29 -13.49 8.76 2.23
CA ASN A 29 -14.30 8.71 1.02
C ASN A 29 -13.63 7.86 -0.07
N ASP A 30 -14.29 7.67 -1.21
CA ASP A 30 -13.78 6.82 -2.29
C ASP A 30 -12.48 7.33 -2.92
N LYS A 31 -12.29 8.65 -2.97
CA LYS A 31 -11.04 9.26 -3.42
C LYS A 31 -9.92 8.95 -2.42
N ASP A 32 -10.17 9.08 -1.13
CA ASP A 32 -9.17 8.76 -0.10
C ASP A 32 -8.78 7.28 -0.15
N ASN A 33 -9.76 6.39 -0.33
CA ASN A 33 -9.52 4.95 -0.47
C ASN A 33 -8.67 4.62 -1.71
N PHE A 34 -8.91 5.34 -2.81
CA PHE A 34 -8.09 5.25 -4.02
C PHE A 34 -6.66 5.72 -3.76
N ASP A 35 -6.48 6.88 -3.14
CA ASP A 35 -5.17 7.45 -2.84
C ASP A 35 -4.37 6.52 -1.89
N ILE A 36 -5.02 5.99 -0.84
CA ILE A 36 -4.43 5.00 0.07
C ILE A 36 -3.95 3.76 -0.69
N ASN A 37 -4.80 3.19 -1.55
CA ASN A 37 -4.44 2.01 -2.34
C ASN A 37 -3.25 2.30 -3.28
N GLN A 38 -3.30 3.43 -3.99
CA GLN A 38 -2.30 3.82 -4.96
C GLN A 38 -0.93 4.00 -4.30
N VAL A 39 -0.87 4.72 -3.18
CA VAL A 39 0.39 4.96 -2.45
C VAL A 39 0.99 3.63 -1.98
N VAL A 40 0.19 2.75 -1.37
CA VAL A 40 0.68 1.45 -0.89
C VAL A 40 1.15 0.57 -2.06
N ALA A 41 0.41 0.55 -3.17
CA ALA A 41 0.77 -0.22 -4.36
C ALA A 41 2.07 0.29 -4.99
N TYR A 42 2.25 1.61 -5.07
CA TYR A 42 3.45 2.25 -5.59
C TYR A 42 4.68 1.85 -4.79
N PHE A 43 4.64 1.99 -3.46
CA PHE A 43 5.76 1.58 -2.62
C PHE A 43 6.03 0.07 -2.70
N ASN A 44 5.00 -0.77 -2.80
CA ASN A 44 5.20 -2.20 -3.01
C ASN A 44 5.90 -2.53 -4.34
N TYR A 45 5.64 -1.78 -5.40
CA TYR A 45 6.37 -1.91 -6.66
C TYR A 45 7.82 -1.46 -6.51
N VAL A 46 8.05 -0.24 -6.01
CA VAL A 46 9.40 0.33 -5.83
C VAL A 46 10.25 -0.57 -4.93
N ASN A 47 9.72 -1.01 -3.80
CA ASN A 47 10.43 -1.90 -2.87
C ASN A 47 10.82 -3.23 -3.53
N ARG A 48 9.97 -3.79 -4.41
CA ARG A 48 10.32 -5.01 -5.16
C ARG A 48 11.40 -4.77 -6.18
N VAL A 49 11.42 -3.62 -6.85
CA VAL A 49 12.47 -3.25 -7.80
C VAL A 49 13.81 -3.11 -7.07
N VAL A 50 13.84 -2.31 -6.00
CA VAL A 50 15.06 -2.06 -5.19
C VAL A 50 15.59 -3.37 -4.61
N ASN A 51 14.74 -4.13 -3.92
CA ASN A 51 15.15 -5.39 -3.30
C ASN A 51 15.51 -6.47 -4.33
N GLY A 52 14.82 -6.51 -5.47
CA GLY A 52 15.06 -7.49 -6.52
C GLY A 52 16.38 -7.26 -7.27
N LEU A 53 16.83 -6.01 -7.37
CA LEU A 53 18.08 -5.63 -8.00
C LEU A 53 19.25 -5.49 -7.00
N GLY A 54 19.00 -5.55 -5.69
CA GLY A 54 20.01 -5.33 -4.66
C GLY A 54 20.56 -3.89 -4.64
N VAL A 55 19.75 -2.92 -5.05
CA VAL A 55 20.16 -1.52 -5.12
C VAL A 55 20.30 -0.96 -3.70
N GLU A 56 21.48 -0.44 -3.36
CA GLU A 56 21.67 0.35 -2.16
C GLU A 56 21.24 1.80 -2.41
N LEU A 57 20.69 2.45 -1.38
CA LEU A 57 20.45 3.89 -1.44
C LEU A 57 21.79 4.60 -1.68
N GLU A 58 21.80 5.54 -2.64
CA GLU A 58 22.97 6.40 -2.82
C GLU A 58 23.29 7.06 -1.48
N LYS A 59 24.47 6.75 -0.95
CA LYS A 59 25.01 7.47 0.20
C LYS A 59 25.34 8.86 -0.34
N ASN A 60 24.62 9.87 0.15
CA ASN A 60 24.91 11.27 -0.18
C ASN A 60 26.42 11.51 -0.03
N ILE A 61 27.07 11.84 -1.16
CA ILE A 61 28.47 12.23 -1.24
C ILE A 61 28.68 13.54 -0.48
#